data_AF-A0A661W4G2-F1
#
_entry.id   AF-A0A661W4G2-F1
#
_cell.length_a   1.000
_cell.length_b   1.000
_cell.length_c   1.000
_cell.angle_alpha   90.00
_cell.angle_beta   90.00
_cell.angle_gamma   90.00
#
_symmetry.space_group_name_H-M   'P 1'
#
loop_
_entity.id
_entity.type
_entity.pdbx_description
1 polymer ?
#
loop_
_entity_poly.entity_id
_entity_poly.type
_entity_poly.pdbx_seq_one_letter_code
_entity_poly.pdbx_strand_id
1 'polypeptide(L)' 'MTVLSVAELEALIRRVVREEITRAFETWGFYEEPTIIEPGSPIDEDLTELLQMKEAGTLRLLTPVEVWGADDDLSG' A
#
# COMPACT_ATOMS: atom_id res chain seq x y z
N MET A 1 -3.02 -33.96 -5.91
CA MET A 1 -3.82 -32.72 -5.78
C MET A 1 -3.34 -32.03 -4.53
N THR A 2 -2.54 -30.99 -4.66
CA THR A 2 -2.03 -30.21 -3.53
C THR A 2 -3.15 -29.28 -3.07
N VAL A 3 -3.66 -29.51 -1.87
CA VAL A 3 -4.64 -28.63 -1.22
C VAL A 3 -3.82 -27.62 -0.43
N LEU A 4 -3.79 -26.37 -0.90
CA LEU A 4 -3.19 -25.26 -0.16
C LEU A 4 -4.15 -24.83 0.94
N SER A 5 -3.61 -24.55 2.13
CA SER A 5 -4.35 -23.80 3.14
C SER A 5 -4.63 -22.37 2.65
N VAL A 6 -5.60 -21.70 3.27
CA VAL A 6 -5.94 -20.31 2.94
C VAL A 6 -4.73 -19.38 3.12
N ALA A 7 -3.93 -19.59 4.17
CA ALA A 7 -2.72 -18.81 4.43
C ALA A 7 -1.65 -19.00 3.35
N GLU A 8 -1.45 -20.23 2.88
CA GLU A 8 -0.50 -20.52 1.80
C GLU A 8 -0.96 -19.95 0.46
N LEU A 9 -2.28 -19.96 0.20
CA LEU A 9 -2.85 -19.32 -0.99
C LEU A 9 -2.68 -17.79 -0.92
N GLU A 10 -2.91 -17.16 0.23
CA GLU A 10 -2.71 -15.72 0.39
C GLU A 10 -1.25 -15.33 0.19
N ALA A 11 -0.31 -16.08 0.78
CA ALA A 11 1.12 -15.85 0.59
C ALA A 11 1.53 -15.98 -0.89
N LEU A 12 0.97 -16.96 -1.60
CA LEU A 12 1.19 -17.15 -3.03
C LEU A 12 0.66 -15.97 -3.85
N ILE A 13 -0.58 -15.54 -3.58
CA ILE A 13 -1.20 -14.38 -4.26
C ILE A 13 -0.38 -13.12 -4.02
N ARG A 14 0.01 -12.84 -2.77
CA ARG A 14 0.80 -11.66 -2.41
C ARG A 14 2.14 -11.64 -3.14
N ARG A 15 2.79 -12.80 -3.29
CA ARG A 15 4.03 -12.93 -4.07
C ARG A 15 3.81 -12.62 -5.55
N VAL A 16 2.80 -13.25 -6.16
CA VAL A 16 2.48 -13.03 -7.59
C VAL A 16 2.14 -11.57 -7.86
N VAL A 17 1.32 -10.94 -7.01
CA VAL A 17 0.95 -9.53 -7.14
C VAL A 17 2.19 -8.63 -7.06
N ARG A 18 3.11 -8.89 -6.12
CA ARG A 18 4.35 -8.13 -6.00
C ARG A 18 5.21 -8.24 -7.26
N GLU A 19 5.39 -9.46 -7.78
CA GLU A 19 6.17 -9.72 -8.99
C GLU A 19 5.57 -9.01 -10.22
N GLU A 20 4.26 -9.04 -10.39
CA GLU A 20 3.58 -8.40 -11.52
C GLU A 20 3.57 -6.87 -11.41
N ILE A 21 3.46 -6.32 -10.20
CA ILE A 21 3.63 -4.89 -9.96
C ILE A 21 5.05 -4.44 -10.32
N THR A 22 6.08 -5.17 -9.88
CA THR A 22 7.47 -4.87 -10.23
C THR A 22 7.67 -4.88 -11.75
N ARG A 23 7.14 -5.88 -12.46
CA ARG A 23 7.19 -5.94 -13.93
C ARG A 23 6.47 -4.79 -14.61
N ALA A 24 5.32 -4.36 -14.07
CA ALA A 24 4.59 -3.22 -14.58
C ALA A 24 5.41 -1.92 -14.43
N PHE A 25 6.07 -1.73 -13.29
CA PHE A 25 6.98 -0.59 -13.07
C PHE A 25 8.19 -0.61 -14.00
N GLU A 26 8.83 -1.76 -14.21
CA GLU A 26 9.91 -1.94 -15.19
C GLU A 26 9.43 -1.58 -16.60
N THR A 27 8.23 -2.03 -16.99
CA THR A 27 7.64 -1.78 -18.32
C THR A 27 7.30 -0.30 -18.52
N TRP A 28 6.91 0.40 -17.45
CA TRP A 28 6.59 1.83 -17.49
C TRP A 28 7.80 2.75 -17.36
N GLY A 29 9.02 2.19 -17.24
CA GLY A 29 10.26 2.98 -17.11
C GLY A 29 10.41 3.67 -15.75
N PHE A 30 9.61 3.30 -14.75
CA PHE A 30 9.74 3.76 -13.38
C PHE A 30 10.79 2.92 -12.67
N TYR A 31 12.04 3.40 -12.67
CA TYR A 31 13.15 2.86 -11.88
C TYR A 31 13.23 3.52 -10.50
N GLU A 32 12.11 3.58 -9.77
CA GLU A 32 12.20 3.77 -8.32
C GLU A 32 12.32 2.39 -7.71
N GLU A 33 13.49 2.08 -7.14
CA GLU A 33 13.60 0.92 -6.26
C GLU A 33 12.47 1.03 -5.24
N PRO A 34 11.61 -0.01 -5.10
CA PRO A 34 10.54 0.03 -4.13
C PRO A 34 11.18 0.34 -2.78
N THR A 35 10.79 1.45 -2.15
CA THR A 35 11.32 1.78 -0.83
C THR A 35 10.84 0.70 0.13
N ILE A 36 11.75 -0.21 0.48
CA ILE A 36 11.46 -1.26 1.44
C ILE A 36 11.52 -0.61 2.82
N ILE A 37 10.36 -0.57 3.47
CA ILE A 37 10.29 -0.22 4.88
C ILE A 37 10.71 -1.45 5.67
N GLU A 38 11.85 -1.35 6.35
CA GLU A 38 12.40 -2.44 7.16
C GLU A 38 11.55 -2.62 8.43
N PRO A 39 11.12 -3.86 8.76
CA PRO A 39 10.39 -4.12 9.99
C PRO A 39 11.19 -3.68 11.23
N GLY A 40 10.55 -2.95 12.14
CA GLY A 40 11.19 -2.38 13.33
C GLY A 40 12.09 -1.17 13.06
N SER A 41 12.09 -0.63 11.85
CA SER A 41 12.65 0.70 11.61
C SER A 41 11.75 1.77 12.23
N PRO A 42 12.26 2.97 12.56
CA PRO A 42 11.43 4.03 13.13
C PRO A 42 10.19 4.37 12.29
N ILE A 43 10.32 4.36 10.96
CA ILE A 43 9.20 4.60 10.05
C ILE A 43 8.18 3.44 10.05
N ASP A 44 8.62 2.19 10.23
CA ASP A 44 7.71 1.04 10.38
C ASP A 44 6.90 1.13 11.68
N GLU A 45 7.55 1.52 12.77
CA GLU A 45 6.90 1.73 14.07
C GLU A 45 5.87 2.86 14.00
N ASP A 46 6.25 4.01 13.43
CA ASP A 46 5.36 5.16 13.24
C ASP A 46 4.13 4.79 12.40
N LEU A 47 4.33 4.08 11.28
CA LEU A 47 3.22 3.65 10.41
C LEU A 47 2.32 2.63 11.10
N THR A 48 2.89 1.74 11.92
CA THR A 48 2.14 0.78 12.71
C THR A 48 1.28 1.48 13.76
N GLU A 49 1.81 2.49 14.45
CA GLU A 49 1.05 3.30 15.42
C GLU A 49 -0.11 4.05 14.74
N LEU A 50 0.14 4.71 13.61
CA LEU A 50 -0.90 5.41 12.85
C LEU A 50 -2.03 4.47 12.40
N LEU A 51 -1.69 3.24 12.01
CA LEU A 51 -2.67 2.22 11.65
C LEU A 51 -3.53 1.82 12.86
N GLN A 52 -2.91 1.60 14.03
CA GLN A 52 -3.63 1.28 15.26
C GLN A 52 -4.57 2.42 15.69
N MET A 53 -4.13 3.68 15.59
CA MET A 53 -4.95 4.85 15.90
C MET A 53 -6.15 4.97 14.95
N LYS A 54 -5.96 4.65 13.67
CA LYS A 54 -7.04 4.58 12.68
C LYS A 54 -8.06 3.51 13.05
N GLU A 55 -7.61 2.31 13.40
CA GLU A 55 -8.48 1.20 13.81
C GLU A 55 -9.24 1.49 15.12
N ALA A 56 -8.60 2.20 16.05
CA ALA A 56 -9.21 2.67 17.29
C ALA A 56 -10.18 3.85 17.09
N GLY A 57 -10.26 4.42 15.88
CA GLY A 57 -11.09 5.58 15.56
C GLY A 57 -10.60 6.90 16.17
N THR A 58 -9.38 6.93 16.70
CA THR A 58 -8.75 8.14 17.26
C THR A 58 -8.04 8.99 16.21
N LEU A 59 -7.74 8.39 15.04
CA LEU A 59 -7.18 9.06 13.87
C LEU A 59 -8.07 8.83 12.64
N ARG A 60 -8.39 9.90 11.91
CA ARG A 60 -9.06 9.81 10.60
C ARG A 60 -8.09 10.23 9.50
N LEU A 61 -7.79 9.30 8.59
CA LEU A 61 -7.05 9.59 7.37
C LEU A 61 -8.03 10.12 6.32
N LEU A 62 -7.74 11.28 5.75
CA LEU A 62 -8.51 11.90 4.69
C LEU A 62 -7.80 11.70 3.35
N THR A 63 -8.58 11.46 2.31
CA THR A 63 -8.08 11.44 0.94
C THR A 63 -7.79 12.87 0.46
N PRO A 64 -6.88 13.04 -0.52
CA PRO A 64 -6.65 14.35 -1.14
C PRO A 64 -7.93 15.05 -1.60
N VAL A 65 -8.86 14.30 -2.19
CA VAL A 65 -10.16 14.81 -2.65
C VAL A 65 -11.03 15.33 -1.49
N GLU A 66 -11.00 14.68 -0.32
CA GLU A 66 -11.70 15.17 0.86
C GLU A 66 -11.10 16.48 1.41
N VAL A 67 -9.82 16.75 1.17
CA VAL A 67 -9.11 17.93 1.68
C VAL A 67 -9.18 19.09 0.69
N TRP A 68 -8.95 18.83 -0.59
CA TRP A 68 -8.76 19.84 -1.63
C TRP A 68 -9.91 19.91 -2.66
N GLY A 69 -10.86 18.97 -2.60
CA GLY A 69 -11.90 18.83 -3.63
C GLY A 69 -11.43 18.01 -4.84
N ALA A 70 -12.34 17.72 -5.77
CA ALA A 70 -11.96 17.21 -7.08
C ALA A 70 -11.46 18.38 -7.95
N ASP A 71 -10.43 18.17 -8.77
CA ASP A 71 -9.82 19.19 -9.65
C ASP A 71 -10.77 19.76 -10.74
N ASP A 72 -12.06 19.42 -10.71
CA ASP A 72 -13.05 19.78 -11.73
C ASP A 72 -13.45 21.28 -11.71
N ASP A 73 -13.04 22.06 -10.70
CA ASP A 73 -13.39 23.48 -10.57
C ASP A 73 -12.43 24.47 -11.28
N LEU A 74 -11.46 23.99 -12.07
CA LEU A 74 -10.57 24.86 -12.86
C LEU A 74 -11.03 25.11 -14.32
N SER A 75 -12.29 24.83 -14.62
CA SER A 75 -12.91 25.06 -15.95
C SER A 75 -13.85 26.28 -15.99
N GLY A 76 -13.55 27.32 -15.20
CA GLY A 76 -14.30 28.58 -15.14
C GLY A 76 -13.77 29.66 -16.07
#